data_AF-A0A7K2NL04-F1
#
_entry.id   AF-A0A7K2NL04-F1
#
_cell.length_a   1.000
_cell.length_b   1.000
_cell.length_c   1.000
_cell.angle_alpha   90.00
_cell.angle_beta   90.00
_cell.angle_gamma   90.00
#
_symmetry.space_group_name_H-M   'P 1'
#
loop_
_entity.id
_entity.type
_entity.pdbx_description
1 polymer ?
#
loop_
_entity_poly.entity_id
_entity_poly.type
_entity_poly.pdbx_seq_one_letter_code
_entity_poly.pdbx_strand_id
1 'polypeptide(L)'
;VAALTEDGHAGRTYELSGPAPLPLAEVLSVIESAAGRKVRYTPLTTEQFVAELGAQGIPAEEAGLWAAALYPVERGFESKVSDGVRQALGRAPRTFAEYAETAVAEGAWRD
;
A
#
# COMPACT_ATOMS: atom_id res chain seq x y z
N VAL A 1 -6.36 -1.05 21.65
CA VAL A 1 -6.79 -1.02 20.24
C VAL A 1 -8.28 -0.70 20.28
N ALA A 2 -8.72 0.47 19.81
CA ALA A 2 -10.07 1.03 20.08
C ALA A 2 -11.20 0.00 19.94
N ALA A 3 -11.30 -0.69 18.80
CA ALA A 3 -12.33 -1.70 18.56
C ALA A 3 -12.37 -2.88 19.55
N LEU A 4 -11.25 -3.20 20.22
CA LEU A 4 -11.14 -4.27 21.21
C LEU A 4 -11.25 -3.77 22.66
N THR A 5 -11.09 -2.46 22.88
CA THR A 5 -10.94 -1.88 24.22
C THR A 5 -12.02 -0.86 24.57
N GLU A 6 -12.83 -0.44 23.60
CA GLU A 6 -13.85 0.62 23.73
C GLU A 6 -15.20 0.13 23.21
N ASP A 7 -16.28 0.65 23.79
CA ASP A 7 -17.65 0.39 23.34
C ASP A 7 -17.96 1.10 22.01
N GLY A 8 -19.03 0.67 21.32
CA GLY A 8 -19.56 1.35 20.13
C GLY A 8 -19.01 0.84 18.79
N HIS A 9 -18.09 -0.13 18.80
CA HIS A 9 -17.55 -0.74 17.59
C HIS A 9 -18.23 -2.06 17.18
N ALA A 10 -19.07 -2.63 18.05
CA ALA A 10 -19.75 -3.90 17.78
C ALA A 10 -20.65 -3.82 16.55
N GLY A 11 -20.51 -4.76 15.61
CA GLY A 11 -21.28 -4.82 14.38
C GLY A 11 -20.98 -3.72 13.36
N ARG A 12 -19.90 -2.95 13.56
CA ARG A 12 -19.47 -1.89 12.62
C ARG A 12 -18.49 -2.45 11.59
N THR A 13 -18.68 -2.05 10.34
CA THR A 13 -17.70 -2.22 9.26
C THR A 13 -17.11 -0.86 8.92
N TYR A 14 -15.79 -0.74 8.96
CA TYR A 14 -15.06 0.47 8.57
C TYR A 14 -14.22 0.16 7.34
N GLU A 15 -14.48 0.83 6.22
CA GLU A 15 -13.54 0.87 5.10
C GLU A 15 -12.38 1.79 5.48
N LEU A 16 -11.14 1.34 5.31
CA LEU A 16 -9.96 2.07 5.75
C LEU A 16 -9.11 2.49 4.55
N SER A 17 -8.72 3.76 4.49
CA SER A 17 -7.75 4.27 3.53
C SER A 17 -6.87 5.36 4.16
N GLY A 18 -5.83 5.74 3.43
CA GLY A 18 -5.10 6.99 3.66
C GLY A 18 -5.96 8.23 3.36
N PRO A 19 -5.42 9.44 3.58
CA PRO A 19 -6.16 10.69 3.41
C PRO A 19 -6.43 11.10 1.96
N ALA A 20 -5.76 10.49 0.98
CA ALA A 20 -5.87 10.80 -0.44
C ALA A 20 -5.49 9.58 -1.29
N PRO A 21 -5.98 9.44 -2.53
CA PRO A 21 -5.41 8.49 -3.48
C PRO A 21 -3.98 8.91 -3.82
N LEU A 22 -3.11 7.94 -4.08
CA LEU A 22 -1.70 8.23 -4.36
C LEU A 22 -1.27 7.55 -5.66
N PRO A 23 -0.97 8.33 -6.72
CA PRO A 23 -0.37 7.79 -7.93
C PRO A 23 0.98 7.14 -7.63
N LEU A 24 1.35 6.10 -8.40
CA LEU A 24 2.62 5.40 -8.20
C LEU A 24 3.84 6.33 -8.33
N ALA A 25 3.79 7.32 -9.21
CA ALA A 25 4.86 8.32 -9.32
C ALA A 25 5.06 9.12 -8.03
N GLU A 26 3.97 9.45 -7.32
CA GLU A 26 4.02 10.16 -6.05
C GLU A 26 4.52 9.25 -4.92
N VAL A 27 4.09 7.98 -4.90
CA VAL A 27 4.65 6.95 -4.00
C VAL A 27 6.18 6.93 -4.11
N LEU A 28 6.71 6.83 -5.33
CA LEU A 28 8.15 6.72 -5.56
C LEU A 28 8.88 8.01 -5.20
N SER A 29 8.29 9.17 -5.49
CA SER A 29 8.83 10.48 -5.08
C SER A 29 8.95 10.60 -3.56
N VAL A 30 7.93 10.14 -2.82
CA VAL A 30 7.94 10.13 -1.35
C VAL A 30 8.99 9.17 -0.81
N ILE A 31 9.11 7.96 -1.37
CA ILE A 31 10.15 7.00 -0.96
C ILE A 31 11.54 7.55 -1.26
N GLU A 32 11.78 8.09 -2.46
CA GLU A 32 13.05 8.70 -2.84
C GLU A 32 13.46 9.83 -1.90
N SER A 33 12.50 10.70 -1.55
CA SER A 33 12.71 11.80 -0.60
C SER A 33 13.04 11.29 0.81
N ALA A 34 12.31 10.29 1.30
CA ALA A 34 12.50 9.75 2.65
C ALA A 34 13.79 8.92 2.78
N ALA A 35 14.09 8.09 1.78
CA ALA A 35 15.25 7.20 1.78
C ALA A 35 16.55 7.89 1.33
N GLY A 36 16.46 9.09 0.73
CA GLY A 36 17.61 9.84 0.24
C GLY A 36 18.34 9.16 -0.93
N ARG A 37 17.66 8.29 -1.69
CA ARG A 37 18.22 7.54 -2.82
C ARG A 37 17.27 7.54 -4.00
N LYS A 38 17.83 7.53 -5.21
CA LYS A 38 17.04 7.46 -6.44
C LYS A 38 16.25 6.16 -6.50
N VAL A 39 14.96 6.26 -6.81
CA VAL A 39 14.06 5.12 -7.01
C VAL A 39 13.47 5.21 -8.42
N ARG A 40 13.37 4.07 -9.12
CA ARG A 40 12.81 4.01 -10.47
C ARG A 40 11.71 2.95 -10.55
N TYR A 41 10.63 3.30 -11.22
CA TYR A 41 9.65 2.32 -11.68
C TYR A 41 10.12 1.64 -12.98
N THR A 42 10.14 0.30 -12.98
CA THR A 42 10.35 -0.50 -14.19
C THR A 42 9.04 -1.22 -14.49
N PRO A 43 8.27 -0.80 -15.51
CA PRO A 43 7.04 -1.48 -15.86
C PRO A 43 7.34 -2.88 -16.41
N LEU A 44 6.60 -3.87 -15.92
CA LEU A 44 6.64 -5.25 -16.42
C LEU A 44 5.32 -5.59 -17.09
N THR A 45 5.35 -6.40 -18.15
CA THR A 45 4.12 -7.06 -18.59
C THR A 45 3.68 -8.09 -17.56
N THR A 46 2.41 -8.50 -17.61
CA THR A 46 1.87 -9.55 -16.75
C THR A 46 2.73 -10.82 -16.79
N GLU A 47 3.17 -11.24 -17.98
CA GLU A 47 3.99 -12.43 -18.18
C GLU A 47 5.39 -12.26 -17.56
N GLN A 48 5.97 -11.07 -17.69
CA GLN A 48 7.26 -10.75 -17.07
C GLN A 48 7.16 -10.74 -15.54
N PHE A 49 6.09 -10.16 -14.99
CA PHE A 49 5.86 -10.15 -13.55
C PHE A 49 5.67 -11.56 -12.98
N VAL A 50 4.89 -12.42 -13.65
CA VAL A 50 4.71 -13.82 -13.25
C VAL A 50 6.03 -14.60 -13.33
N ALA A 51 6.81 -14.40 -14.40
CA ALA A 51 8.11 -15.05 -14.56
C ALA A 51 9.11 -14.62 -13.46
N GLU A 52 9.12 -13.34 -13.09
CA GLU A 52 9.96 -12.79 -12.02
C GLU A 52 9.59 -13.40 -10.66
N LEU A 53 8.30 -13.46 -10.33
CA LEU A 53 7.84 -14.13 -9.11
C LEU A 53 8.21 -15.63 -9.11
N GLY A 54 8.09 -16.30 -10.25
CA GLY A 54 8.52 -17.69 -10.42
C GLY A 54 10.02 -17.89 -10.18
N ALA A 55 10.86 -16.96 -10.64
CA ALA A 55 12.30 -16.97 -10.37
C ALA A 55 12.62 -16.80 -8.87
N GLN A 56 11.73 -16.17 -8.11
CA GLN A 56 11.79 -16.02 -6.66
C GLN A 56 11.20 -17.22 -5.90
N GLY A 57 10.77 -18.27 -6.61
CA GLY A 57 10.22 -19.50 -6.03
C GLY A 57 8.72 -19.47 -5.73
N ILE A 58 8.01 -18.43 -6.18
CA ILE A 58 6.55 -18.35 -6.03
C ILE A 58 5.87 -19.29 -7.03
N PRO A 59 4.95 -20.17 -6.61
CA PRO A 59 4.21 -21.04 -7.51
C PRO A 59 3.42 -20.26 -8.57
N ALA A 60 3.31 -20.81 -9.78
CA ALA A 60 2.67 -20.12 -10.91
C ALA A 60 1.21 -19.69 -10.64
N GLU A 61 0.46 -20.50 -9.89
CA GLU A 61 -0.91 -20.16 -9.48
C GLU A 61 -0.93 -18.90 -8.61
N GLU A 62 -0.05 -18.84 -7.60
CA GLU A 62 0.07 -17.69 -6.71
C GLU A 62 0.59 -16.45 -7.45
N ALA A 63 1.57 -16.60 -8.34
CA ALA A 63 2.05 -15.51 -9.17
C ALA A 63 0.94 -14.94 -10.07
N GLY A 64 0.07 -15.81 -10.61
CA GLY A 64 -1.11 -15.42 -11.36
C GLY A 64 -2.12 -14.63 -10.51
N LEU A 65 -2.30 -14.99 -9.24
CA LEU A 65 -3.15 -14.24 -8.30
C LEU A 65 -2.58 -12.84 -8.04
N TRP A 66 -1.27 -12.71 -7.83
CA TRP A 66 -0.62 -11.41 -7.66
C TRP A 66 -0.76 -10.52 -8.89
N ALA A 67 -0.55 -11.09 -10.09
CA ALA A 67 -0.77 -10.39 -11.34
C ALA A 67 -2.23 -9.89 -11.48
N ALA A 68 -3.21 -10.73 -11.16
CA ALA A 68 -4.62 -10.35 -11.21
C ALA A 68 -4.96 -9.25 -10.18
N ALA A 69 -4.33 -9.25 -9.01
CA ALA A 69 -4.54 -8.25 -7.96
C ALA A 69 -4.04 -6.84 -8.37
N LEU A 70 -3.08 -6.73 -9.30
CA LEU A 70 -2.60 -5.44 -9.80
C LEU A 70 -3.55 -4.78 -10.81
N TYR A 71 -4.35 -5.57 -11.54
CA TYR A 71 -5.31 -5.09 -12.53
C TYR A 71 -6.24 -3.96 -12.03
N PRO A 72 -6.90 -4.07 -10.86
CA PRO A 72 -7.75 -3.00 -10.34
C PRO A 72 -6.95 -1.77 -9.87
N VAL A 73 -5.73 -1.97 -9.36
CA VAL A 73 -4.83 -0.90 -8.93
C VAL A 73 -4.42 -0.03 -10.11
N GLU A 74 -4.00 -0.65 -11.22
CA GLU A 74 -3.59 0.05 -12.45
C GLU A 74 -4.71 0.90 -13.06
N ARG A 75 -5.97 0.47 -12.90
CA ARG A 75 -7.15 1.19 -13.39
C ARG A 75 -7.73 2.18 -12.38
N GLY A 76 -7.10 2.32 -11.22
CA GLY A 76 -7.56 3.22 -10.17
C GLY A 76 -8.88 2.79 -9.51
N PHE A 77 -9.29 1.52 -9.66
CA PHE A 77 -10.48 1.01 -8.97
C PHE A 77 -10.29 1.00 -7.45
N GLU A 78 -9.03 0.93 -7.00
CA GLU A 78 -8.62 1.02 -5.59
C GLU A 78 -8.36 2.47 -5.12
N SER A 79 -8.72 3.49 -5.91
CA SER A 79 -8.45 4.90 -5.56
C SER A 79 -9.47 5.52 -4.60
N LYS A 80 -10.51 4.77 -4.20
CA LYS A 80 -11.56 5.27 -3.31
C LYS A 80 -10.98 5.62 -1.94
N VAL A 81 -11.15 6.88 -1.54
CA VAL A 81 -10.85 7.33 -0.18
C VAL A 81 -12.05 7.05 0.73
N SER A 82 -11.78 6.51 1.90
CA SER A 82 -12.75 6.25 2.96
C SER A 82 -12.39 7.02 4.24
N ASP A 83 -13.37 7.17 5.11
CA ASP A 83 -13.26 7.89 6.37
C ASP A 83 -13.19 6.96 7.59
N GLY A 84 -13.13 5.64 7.38
CA GLY A 84 -13.25 4.66 8.46
C GLY A 84 -12.16 4.76 9.52
N VAL A 85 -10.96 5.26 9.18
CA VAL A 85 -9.93 5.55 10.21
C VAL A 85 -10.39 6.65 11.16
N ARG A 86 -11.01 7.72 10.62
CA ARG A 86 -11.58 8.80 11.46
C ARG A 86 -12.75 8.28 12.27
N GLN A 87 -13.64 7.50 11.67
CA GLN A 87 -14.78 6.92 12.37
C GLN A 87 -14.36 5.97 13.49
N ALA A 88 -13.31 5.16 13.28
CA ALA A 88 -12.86 4.17 14.24
C ALA A 88 -11.97 4.75 15.34
N LEU A 89 -11.16 5.77 15.05
CA LEU A 89 -10.10 6.26 15.97
C LEU A 89 -10.24 7.72 16.38
N GLY A 90 -11.22 8.47 15.86
CA GLY A 90 -11.39 9.89 16.14
C GLY A 90 -10.27 10.81 15.65
N ARG A 91 -9.35 10.29 14.83
CA ARG A 91 -8.19 11.03 14.30
C ARG A 91 -8.00 10.81 12.80
N ALA A 92 -7.25 11.69 12.15
CA ALA A 92 -6.89 11.52 10.74
C ALA A 92 -6.08 10.23 10.50
N PRO A 93 -6.25 9.59 9.33
CA PRO A 93 -5.33 8.55 8.88
C PRO A 93 -3.94 9.13 8.66
N ARG A 94 -2.93 8.27 8.81
CA ARG A 94 -1.54 8.59 8.51
C ARG A 94 -1.38 8.80 7.00
N THR A 95 -0.60 9.79 6.61
CA THR A 95 -0.16 10.02 5.23
C THR A 95 0.88 8.99 4.80
N PHE A 96 1.08 8.81 3.50
CA PHE A 96 2.15 7.95 3.00
C PHE A 96 3.55 8.49 3.34
N ALA A 97 3.71 9.81 3.45
CA ALA A 97 4.97 10.45 3.84
C ALA A 97 5.38 10.08 5.28
N GLU A 98 4.47 10.23 6.23
CA GLU A 98 4.70 9.81 7.63
C GLU A 98 4.98 8.31 7.74
N TYR A 99 4.34 7.49 6.89
CA TYR A 99 4.67 6.07 6.79
C TYR A 99 6.11 5.85 6.28
N ALA A 100 6.50 6.50 5.18
CA ALA A 100 7.81 6.33 4.58
C ALA A 100 8.95 6.76 5.53
N GLU A 101 8.78 7.85 6.27
CA GLU A 101 9.71 8.29 7.31
C GLU A 101 9.88 7.22 8.39
N THR A 102 8.78 6.66 8.89
CA THR A 102 8.80 5.58 9.88
C THR A 102 9.51 4.34 9.32
N ALA A 103 9.17 3.95 8.09
CA ALA A 103 9.73 2.77 7.43
C ALA A 103 11.26 2.89 7.24
N VAL A 104 11.77 4.06 6.86
CA VAL A 104 13.22 4.31 6.77
C VAL A 104 13.90 4.20 8.13
N ALA A 105 13.29 4.77 9.17
CA ALA A 105 13.80 4.67 10.54
C ALA A 105 13.87 3.21 11.03
N GLU A 106 12.93 2.37 10.61
CA GLU A 106 12.89 0.93 10.92
C GLU A 106 13.80 0.09 10.01
N GLY A 107 14.09 0.57 8.81
CA GLY A 107 15.13 0.04 7.92
C GLY A 107 14.70 -0.46 6.57
N ALA A 108 13.51 -0.05 6.13
CA ALA A 108 13.12 -0.18 4.74
C ALA A 108 14.12 0.55 3.83
N TRP A 109 14.35 -0.04 2.65
CA TRP A 109 15.18 0.52 1.57
C TRP A 109 16.65 0.76 1.94
N ARG A 110 17.12 0.14 3.02
CA ARG A 110 18.55 -0.06 3.32
C ARG A 110 19.07 -1.15 2.38
N ASP A 111 20.05 -0.78 1.56
CA ASP A 111 20.75 -1.60 0.54
C ASP A 111 19.87 -2.28 -0.52
#